data_AF-A0A7Z9KT30-F1
#
_entry.id   AF-A0A7Z9KT30-F1
#
_cell.length_a   1.000
_cell.length_b   1.000
_cell.length_c   1.000
_cell.angle_alpha   90.00
_cell.angle_beta   90.00
_cell.angle_gamma   90.00
#
_symmetry.space_group_name_H-M   'P 1'
#
loop_
_entity.id
_entity.type
_entity.pdbx_description
1 polymer ?
#
loop_
_entity_poly.entity_id
_entity_poly.type
_entity_poly.pdbx_seq_one_letter_code
_entity_poly.pdbx_strand_id
1 'polypeptide(L)'
;MCYERDGDYGRAALWYEAAANCLEIISRPMMEITIKYYQRYGMDKLAESGTEELAQIDKQREQYLRSARLCWKKPVTAQAVIVSEQTKIDQFIEEWVSYYPNRFYNFGLYVDLFGKRQHLLLQKGHYAAALNLEADSAEMCADLYLKITIAYFKRQLVKGHRLDVYRLLISQYENVHDVHLRRAILLRQLARKGSRIRPSEVAVWNVKVPKVRTRLTSDQATNIAKSCVSVKSILASHQGVRAYPWFQGFAWTVSFCNHGWGNLVTVIVDDKTGEIVDIVNQSWD
;
A
#
# COMPACT_ATOMS: atom_id res chain seq x y z
N MET A 1 -21.27 2.92 -2.41
CA MET A 1 -22.28 3.78 -1.72
C MET A 1 -21.76 5.21 -1.71
N CYS A 2 -22.56 6.24 -2.03
CA CYS A 2 -22.09 7.62 -2.09
C CYS A 2 -22.84 8.45 -1.04
N TYR A 3 -22.25 8.62 0.14
CA TYR A 3 -22.92 9.23 1.30
C TYR A 3 -23.54 10.60 1.02
N GLU A 4 -22.94 11.41 0.13
CA GLU A 4 -23.53 12.69 -0.29
C GLU A 4 -24.86 12.54 -1.03
N ARG A 5 -25.00 11.50 -1.88
CA ARG A 5 -26.25 11.20 -2.60
C ARG A 5 -27.34 10.75 -1.65
N ASP A 6 -26.94 10.12 -0.56
CA ASP A 6 -27.83 9.63 0.50
C ASP A 6 -28.14 10.71 1.56
N GLY A 7 -27.60 11.93 1.39
CA GLY A 7 -27.78 13.05 2.32
C GLY A 7 -26.97 12.96 3.63
N ASP A 8 -26.10 11.96 3.76
CA ASP A 8 -25.25 11.74 4.93
C ASP A 8 -23.93 12.53 4.81
N TYR A 9 -24.05 13.85 4.89
CA TYR A 9 -22.92 14.76 4.70
C TYR A 9 -21.87 14.66 5.81
N GLY A 10 -22.24 14.26 7.02
CA GLY A 10 -21.29 14.04 8.10
C GLY A 10 -20.34 12.88 7.81
N ARG A 11 -20.85 11.72 7.37
CA ARG A 11 -19.96 10.61 6.93
C ARG A 11 -19.14 10.98 5.71
N ALA A 12 -19.72 11.68 4.74
CA ALA A 12 -18.97 12.18 3.58
C ALA A 12 -17.79 13.07 3.99
N ALA A 13 -18.02 13.98 4.95
CA ALA A 13 -16.98 14.88 5.45
C ALA A 13 -15.81 14.11 6.08
N LEU A 14 -16.12 13.11 6.93
CA LEU A 14 -15.11 12.25 7.55
C LEU A 14 -14.26 11.50 6.51
N TRP A 15 -14.87 10.96 5.46
CA TRP A 15 -14.12 10.26 4.41
C TRP A 15 -13.27 11.19 3.56
N TYR A 16 -13.70 12.43 3.31
CA TYR A 16 -12.83 13.43 2.68
C TYR A 16 -11.64 13.80 3.56
N GLU A 17 -11.84 13.97 4.88
CA GLU A 17 -10.74 14.20 5.82
C GLU A 17 -9.79 13.00 5.87
N ALA A 18 -10.33 11.78 5.87
CA ALA A 18 -9.55 10.55 5.79
C ALA A 18 -8.71 10.49 4.51
N ALA A 19 -9.30 10.80 3.36
CA ALA A 19 -8.59 10.84 2.07
C ALA A 19 -7.46 11.88 2.09
N ALA A 20 -7.71 13.08 2.60
CA ALA A 20 -6.69 14.11 2.78
C ALA A 20 -5.56 13.65 3.71
N ASN A 21 -5.90 12.95 4.80
CA ASN A 21 -4.93 12.41 5.75
C ASN A 21 -4.08 11.31 5.10
N CYS A 22 -4.67 10.41 4.30
CA CYS A 22 -3.93 9.39 3.55
C CYS A 22 -2.94 10.00 2.54
N LEU A 23 -3.32 11.09 1.85
CA LEU A 23 -2.39 11.82 0.99
C LEU A 23 -1.18 12.35 1.78
N GLU A 24 -1.43 12.93 2.94
CA GLU A 24 -0.40 13.49 3.83
C GLU A 24 0.54 12.44 4.42
N ILE A 25 0.00 11.35 4.98
CA ILE A 25 0.78 10.41 5.79
C ILE A 25 1.38 9.26 4.98
N ILE A 26 0.88 9.00 3.76
CA ILE A 26 1.36 7.92 2.88
C ILE A 26 1.94 8.49 1.59
N SER A 27 1.11 9.19 0.80
CA SER A 27 1.45 9.50 -0.60
C SER A 27 2.58 10.53 -0.70
N ARG A 28 2.51 11.60 0.08
CA ARG A 28 3.55 12.65 0.13
C ARG A 28 4.90 12.09 0.58
N PRO A 29 5.05 11.40 1.73
CA PRO A 29 6.33 10.81 2.14
C PRO A 29 6.91 9.84 1.11
N MET A 30 6.06 9.04 0.47
CA MET A 30 6.46 8.11 -0.60
C MET A 30 7.05 8.86 -1.80
N MET A 31 6.38 9.93 -2.24
CA MET A 31 6.86 10.75 -3.35
C MET A 31 8.16 11.46 -2.99
N GLU A 32 8.27 12.03 -1.79
CA GLU A 32 9.50 12.65 -1.31
C GLU A 32 10.69 11.68 -1.28
N ILE A 33 10.49 10.43 -0.85
CA ILE A 33 11.53 9.39 -0.89
C ILE A 33 11.93 9.09 -2.34
N THR A 34 10.95 8.99 -3.23
CA THR A 34 11.16 8.67 -4.65
C THR A 34 11.92 9.78 -5.38
N ILE A 35 11.55 11.06 -5.16
CA ILE A 35 12.28 12.23 -5.70
C ILE A 35 13.73 12.22 -5.22
N LYS A 36 13.97 11.98 -3.92
CA LYS A 36 15.34 11.90 -3.38
C LYS A 36 16.15 10.80 -4.05
N TYR A 37 15.53 9.65 -4.33
CA TYR A 37 16.18 8.57 -5.07
C TYR A 37 16.56 9.04 -6.49
N TYR A 38 15.65 9.66 -7.22
CA TYR A 38 15.92 10.18 -8.56
C TYR A 38 17.06 11.20 -8.58
N GLN A 39 17.06 12.15 -7.65
CA GLN A 39 18.10 13.18 -7.52
C GLN A 39 19.46 12.54 -7.24
N ARG A 40 19.53 11.58 -6.32
CA ARG A 40 20.78 10.88 -5.96
C ARG A 40 21.42 10.17 -7.16
N TYR A 41 20.60 9.70 -8.11
CA TYR A 41 21.04 8.94 -9.27
C TYR A 41 21.03 9.73 -10.60
N GLY A 42 20.92 11.06 -10.53
CA GLY A 42 20.99 11.95 -11.70
C GLY A 42 19.83 11.75 -12.68
N MET A 43 18.65 11.37 -12.17
CA MET A 43 17.44 11.16 -12.98
C MET A 43 16.58 12.43 -13.00
N ASP A 44 17.15 13.55 -13.45
CA ASP A 44 16.59 14.89 -13.25
C ASP A 44 15.16 15.06 -13.77
N LYS A 45 14.85 14.52 -14.96
CA LYS A 45 13.48 14.56 -15.53
C LYS A 45 12.45 13.81 -14.66
N LEU A 46 12.86 12.70 -14.05
CA LEU A 46 11.98 11.94 -13.15
C LEU A 46 11.84 12.65 -11.80
N ALA A 47 12.91 13.30 -11.32
CA ALA A 47 12.84 14.14 -10.12
C ALA A 47 11.90 15.35 -10.32
N GLU A 48 11.95 15.99 -11.50
CA GLU A 48 11.04 17.07 -11.88
C GLU A 48 9.59 16.59 -11.95
N SER A 49 9.32 15.51 -12.68
CA SER A 49 7.99 14.90 -12.75
C SER A 49 7.46 14.48 -11.37
N GLY A 50 8.31 13.92 -10.51
CA GLY A 50 7.92 13.61 -9.13
C GLY A 50 7.59 14.86 -8.30
N THR A 51 8.28 15.97 -8.55
CA THR A 51 7.97 17.26 -7.89
C THR A 51 6.62 17.81 -8.35
N GLU A 52 6.27 17.66 -9.62
CA GLU A 52 4.94 17.99 -10.13
C GLU A 52 3.85 17.11 -9.50
N GLU A 53 4.11 15.80 -9.38
CA GLU A 53 3.19 14.86 -8.72
C GLU A 53 3.00 15.22 -7.24
N LEU A 54 4.06 15.63 -6.54
CA LEU A 54 3.98 16.11 -5.16
C LEU A 54 3.09 17.35 -5.04
N ALA A 55 3.20 18.30 -5.97
CA ALA A 55 2.33 19.48 -6.00
C ALA A 55 0.86 19.09 -6.28
N GLN A 56 0.63 18.08 -7.12
CA GLN A 56 -0.70 17.56 -7.38
C GLN A 56 -1.30 16.85 -6.16
N ILE A 57 -0.49 16.12 -5.38
CA ILE A 57 -0.89 15.53 -4.09
C ILE A 57 -1.35 16.63 -3.13
N ASP A 58 -0.59 17.71 -3.01
CA ASP A 58 -0.94 18.85 -2.14
C ASP A 58 -2.26 19.50 -2.58
N LYS A 59 -2.43 19.71 -3.90
CA LYS A 59 -3.68 20.25 -4.47
C LYS A 59 -4.88 19.34 -4.20
N GLN A 60 -4.74 18.03 -4.40
CA GLN A 60 -5.82 17.06 -4.12
C GLN A 60 -6.17 17.03 -2.63
N ARG A 61 -5.17 17.10 -1.75
CA ARG A 61 -5.38 17.17 -0.30
C ARG A 61 -6.19 18.41 0.08
N GLU A 62 -5.85 19.57 -0.46
CA GLU A 62 -6.63 20.80 -0.23
C GLU A 62 -8.05 20.72 -0.77
N GLN A 63 -8.25 20.10 -1.93
CA GLN A 63 -9.59 19.86 -2.50
C GLN A 63 -10.44 18.97 -1.60
N TYR A 64 -9.89 17.89 -1.05
CA TYR A 64 -10.61 17.04 -0.10
C TYR A 64 -10.94 17.78 1.19
N LEU A 65 -10.00 18.54 1.77
CA LEU A 65 -10.26 19.34 2.96
C LEU A 65 -11.33 20.41 2.71
N ARG A 66 -11.36 21.03 1.52
CA ARG A 66 -12.42 21.96 1.12
C ARG A 66 -13.77 21.26 1.03
N SER A 67 -13.81 20.07 0.45
CA SER A 67 -15.03 19.26 0.30
C SER A 67 -15.58 18.82 1.67
N ALA A 68 -14.71 18.39 2.58
CA ALA A 68 -15.07 18.11 3.97
C ALA A 68 -15.70 19.32 4.66
N ARG A 69 -15.07 20.50 4.58
CA ARG A 69 -15.60 21.75 5.14
C ARG A 69 -16.97 22.12 4.57
N LEU A 70 -17.21 21.85 3.29
CA LEU A 70 -18.52 22.09 2.67
C LEU A 70 -19.57 21.11 3.18
N CYS A 71 -19.21 19.84 3.37
CA CYS A 71 -20.10 18.83 3.92
C CYS A 71 -20.47 19.12 5.38
N TRP A 72 -19.51 19.58 6.21
CA TRP A 72 -19.80 19.97 7.59
C TRP A 72 -20.75 21.18 7.75
N LYS A 73 -20.95 21.98 6.68
CA LYS A 73 -21.94 23.08 6.67
C LYS A 73 -23.37 22.61 6.41
N LYS A 74 -23.57 21.35 6.04
CA LYS A 74 -24.87 20.76 5.68
C LYS A 74 -25.53 20.11 6.91
N PRO A 75 -26.81 19.67 6.82
CA PRO A 75 -27.56 19.15 7.95
C PRO A 75 -26.83 18.04 8.73
N VAL A 76 -27.11 17.99 10.04
CA VAL A 76 -26.33 17.22 11.01
C VAL A 76 -26.64 15.73 10.91
N THR A 77 -25.65 14.94 10.49
CA THR A 77 -25.60 13.50 10.74
C THR A 77 -25.56 13.24 12.24
N ALA A 78 -26.36 12.29 12.75
CA ALA A 78 -26.43 12.00 14.17
C ALA A 78 -25.05 11.71 14.78
N GLN A 79 -24.75 12.25 15.97
CA GLN A 79 -23.43 12.15 16.59
C GLN A 79 -22.95 10.71 16.80
N ALA A 80 -23.86 9.79 17.15
CA ALA A 80 -23.53 8.36 17.30
C ALA A 80 -23.04 7.75 15.97
N VAL A 81 -23.60 8.20 14.85
CA VAL A 81 -23.18 7.77 13.51
C VAL A 81 -21.79 8.33 13.16
N ILE A 82 -21.52 9.58 13.50
CA ILE A 82 -20.20 10.22 13.33
C ILE A 82 -19.12 9.45 14.11
N VAL A 83 -19.36 9.15 15.39
CA VAL A 83 -18.39 8.42 16.24
C VAL A 83 -18.13 7.01 15.70
N SER A 84 -19.20 6.31 15.28
CA SER A 84 -19.08 4.98 14.68
C SER A 84 -18.26 5.03 13.39
N GLU A 85 -18.51 6.01 12.53
CA GLU A 85 -17.80 6.14 11.26
C GLU A 85 -16.33 6.55 11.46
N GLN A 86 -16.05 7.47 12.39
CA GLN A 86 -14.69 7.83 12.76
C GLN A 86 -13.90 6.61 13.24
N THR A 87 -14.53 5.75 14.05
CA THR A 87 -13.89 4.51 14.53
C THR A 87 -13.52 3.57 13.37
N LYS A 88 -14.36 3.47 12.35
CA LYS A 88 -14.05 2.68 11.14
C LYS A 88 -12.90 3.30 10.35
N ILE A 89 -12.91 4.62 10.19
CA ILE A 89 -11.86 5.36 9.48
C ILE A 89 -10.52 5.23 10.21
N ASP A 90 -10.50 5.35 11.53
CA ASP A 90 -9.28 5.20 12.33
C ASP A 90 -8.70 3.79 12.15
N GLN A 91 -9.55 2.75 12.22
CA GLN A 91 -9.14 1.37 11.95
C GLN A 91 -8.60 1.21 10.53
N PHE A 92 -9.31 1.76 9.54
CA PHE A 92 -8.87 1.77 8.14
C PHE A 92 -7.48 2.41 7.99
N ILE A 93 -7.24 3.58 8.59
CA ILE A 93 -5.97 4.29 8.44
C ILE A 93 -4.83 3.56 9.16
N GLU A 94 -5.02 3.15 10.42
CA GLU A 94 -4.00 2.41 11.20
C GLU A 94 -3.46 1.21 10.42
N GLU A 95 -4.38 0.55 9.77
CA GLU A 95 -4.14 -0.63 9.00
C GLU A 95 -3.44 -0.30 7.68
N TRP A 96 -3.98 0.59 6.85
CA TRP A 96 -3.36 0.96 5.58
C TRP A 96 -1.92 1.43 5.78
N VAL A 97 -1.67 2.24 6.81
CA VAL A 97 -0.33 2.71 7.18
C VAL A 97 0.60 1.56 7.58
N SER A 98 0.08 0.50 8.20
CA SER A 98 0.82 -0.72 8.55
C SER A 98 1.17 -1.59 7.33
N TYR A 99 0.25 -1.69 6.35
CA TYR A 99 0.45 -2.54 5.17
C TYR A 99 1.25 -1.87 4.06
N TYR A 100 1.28 -0.54 4.02
CA TYR A 100 1.77 0.16 2.82
C TYR A 100 3.24 -0.16 2.49
N PRO A 101 4.21 -0.13 3.43
CA PRO A 101 5.59 -0.51 3.11
C PRO A 101 5.74 -1.98 2.70
N ASN A 102 4.89 -2.88 3.22
CA ASN A 102 4.89 -4.31 2.84
C ASN A 102 4.51 -4.51 1.37
N ARG A 103 3.76 -3.57 0.79
CA ARG A 103 3.35 -3.62 -0.62
C ARG A 103 4.42 -3.13 -1.56
N PHE A 104 5.43 -2.40 -1.08
CA PHE A 104 6.52 -1.85 -1.90
C PHE A 104 7.08 -2.90 -2.86
N TYR A 105 7.45 -4.08 -2.36
CA TYR A 105 8.02 -5.18 -3.16
C TYR A 105 7.02 -5.95 -4.01
N ASN A 106 5.73 -5.91 -3.64
CA ASN A 106 4.69 -6.72 -4.28
C ASN A 106 3.98 -5.96 -5.41
N PHE A 107 3.94 -4.62 -5.37
CA PHE A 107 3.20 -3.78 -6.31
C PHE A 107 3.84 -2.38 -6.50
N GLY A 108 3.63 -1.78 -7.68
CA GLY A 108 3.97 -0.38 -7.97
C GLY A 108 5.47 -0.10 -7.98
N LEU A 109 5.93 0.75 -7.06
CA LEU A 109 7.27 1.36 -7.05
C LEU A 109 8.44 0.38 -7.19
N TYR A 110 8.44 -0.76 -6.49
CA TYR A 110 9.58 -1.68 -6.64
C TYR A 110 9.65 -2.26 -8.05
N VAL A 111 8.50 -2.71 -8.57
CA VAL A 111 8.40 -3.34 -9.89
C VAL A 111 8.75 -2.33 -10.99
N ASP A 112 8.26 -1.09 -10.84
CA ASP A 112 8.45 -0.02 -11.81
C ASP A 112 9.88 0.52 -11.81
N LEU A 113 10.51 0.69 -10.64
CA LEU A 113 11.82 1.32 -10.50
C LEU A 113 12.99 0.33 -10.52
N PHE A 114 12.82 -0.84 -9.91
CA PHE A 114 13.92 -1.76 -9.62
C PHE A 114 13.77 -3.07 -10.38
N GLY A 115 12.60 -3.70 -10.36
CA GLY A 115 12.41 -5.09 -10.82
C GLY A 115 12.84 -5.35 -12.26
N LYS A 116 12.37 -4.54 -13.22
CA LYS A 116 12.74 -4.69 -14.64
C LYS A 116 14.23 -4.47 -14.87
N ARG A 117 14.80 -3.43 -14.23
CA ARG A 117 16.22 -3.07 -14.38
C ARG A 117 17.12 -4.12 -13.75
N GLN A 118 16.75 -4.66 -12.59
CA GLN A 118 17.47 -5.73 -11.93
C GLN A 118 17.53 -6.98 -12.80
N HIS A 119 16.40 -7.39 -13.39
CA HIS A 119 16.35 -8.54 -14.27
C HIS A 119 17.33 -8.40 -15.46
N LEU A 120 17.34 -7.22 -16.10
CA LEU A 120 18.25 -6.93 -17.21
C LEU A 120 19.74 -6.95 -16.79
N LEU A 121 20.06 -6.41 -15.60
CA LEU A 121 21.43 -6.43 -15.07
C LEU A 121 21.89 -7.87 -14.80
N LEU A 122 21.03 -8.72 -14.26
CA LEU A 122 21.34 -10.13 -14.01
C LEU A 122 21.56 -10.90 -15.32
N GLN A 123 20.72 -10.69 -16.33
CA GLN A 123 20.88 -11.32 -17.65
C GLN A 123 22.22 -10.96 -18.32
N LYS A 124 22.67 -9.71 -18.15
CA LYS A 124 23.94 -9.21 -18.71
C LYS A 124 25.17 -9.55 -17.87
N GLY A 125 25.01 -10.28 -16.76
CA GLY A 125 26.12 -10.62 -15.85
C GLY A 125 26.64 -9.43 -15.02
N HIS A 126 25.89 -8.32 -14.95
CA HIS A 126 26.26 -7.13 -14.17
C HIS A 126 25.87 -7.28 -12.70
N TYR A 127 26.41 -8.30 -12.03
CA TYR A 127 25.99 -8.72 -10.69
C TYR A 127 26.21 -7.64 -9.61
N ALA A 128 27.33 -6.93 -9.63
CA ALA A 128 27.58 -5.85 -8.66
C ALA A 128 26.56 -4.72 -8.79
N ALA A 129 26.17 -4.37 -10.02
CA ALA A 129 25.14 -3.35 -10.26
C ALA A 129 23.75 -3.85 -9.82
N ALA A 130 23.42 -5.11 -10.07
CA ALA A 130 22.16 -5.70 -9.61
C ALA A 130 22.05 -5.72 -8.07
N LEU A 131 23.15 -6.02 -7.37
CA LEU A 131 23.20 -5.97 -5.90
C LEU A 131 23.06 -4.55 -5.35
N ASN A 132 23.72 -3.56 -5.97
CA ASN A 132 23.56 -2.16 -5.56
C ASN A 132 22.14 -1.65 -5.79
N LEU A 133 21.51 -2.02 -6.90
CA LEU A 133 20.12 -1.68 -7.18
C LEU A 133 19.16 -2.30 -6.16
N GLU A 134 19.38 -3.55 -5.77
CA GLU A 134 18.59 -4.19 -4.70
C GLU A 134 18.85 -3.53 -3.33
N ALA A 135 20.09 -3.12 -3.05
CA ALA A 135 20.42 -2.40 -1.82
C ALA A 135 19.66 -1.08 -1.73
N ASP A 136 19.56 -0.34 -2.84
CA ASP A 136 18.80 0.90 -2.88
C ASP A 136 17.30 0.65 -2.63
N SER A 137 16.75 -0.42 -3.19
CA SER A 137 15.36 -0.80 -2.92
C SER A 137 15.12 -1.10 -1.44
N ALA A 138 16.10 -1.72 -0.77
CA ALA A 138 16.02 -2.03 0.65
C ALA A 138 16.13 -0.77 1.52
N GLU A 139 16.99 0.19 1.17
CA GLU A 139 17.00 1.50 1.83
C GLU A 139 15.68 2.25 1.64
N MET A 140 15.15 2.26 0.42
CA MET A 140 13.88 2.91 0.13
C MET A 140 12.73 2.29 0.93
N CYS A 141 12.70 0.96 1.06
CA CYS A 141 11.72 0.27 1.89
C CYS A 141 11.88 0.61 3.38
N ALA A 142 13.11 0.68 3.90
CA ALA A 142 13.36 1.14 5.26
C ALA A 142 12.82 2.57 5.48
N ASP A 143 13.14 3.50 4.58
CA ASP A 143 12.65 4.87 4.63
C ASP A 143 11.10 4.94 4.63
N LEU A 144 10.42 4.06 3.88
CA LEU A 144 8.96 3.97 3.91
C LEU A 144 8.44 3.56 5.29
N TYR A 145 9.00 2.54 5.94
CA TYR A 145 8.59 2.19 7.32
C TYR A 145 8.83 3.33 8.30
N LEU A 146 9.98 4.01 8.17
CA LEU A 146 10.35 5.11 9.06
C LEU A 146 9.37 6.28 8.95
N LYS A 147 9.13 6.74 7.71
CA LYS A 147 8.37 7.98 7.47
C LYS A 147 6.85 7.79 7.45
N ILE A 148 6.36 6.59 7.17
CA ILE A 148 4.92 6.31 7.08
C ILE A 148 4.48 5.61 8.37
N THR A 149 4.89 4.35 8.55
CA THR A 149 4.35 3.49 9.61
C THR A 149 4.78 3.90 11.01
N ILE A 150 6.09 4.01 11.24
CA ILE A 150 6.66 4.35 12.56
C ILE A 150 6.25 5.78 12.95
N ALA A 151 6.36 6.73 12.02
CA ALA A 151 5.97 8.13 12.26
C ALA A 151 4.49 8.25 12.63
N TYR A 152 3.60 7.54 11.94
CA TYR A 152 2.17 7.53 12.26
C TYR A 152 1.91 7.00 13.67
N PHE A 153 2.44 5.82 14.02
CA PHE A 153 2.19 5.26 15.36
C PHE A 153 2.82 6.09 16.48
N LYS A 154 3.96 6.75 16.23
CA LYS A 154 4.53 7.74 17.17
C LYS A 154 3.59 8.94 17.36
N ARG A 155 2.95 9.44 16.28
CA ARG A 155 1.92 10.50 16.40
C ARG A 155 0.69 10.02 17.17
N GLN A 156 0.23 8.79 16.97
CA GLN A 156 -0.92 8.24 17.72
C GLN A 156 -0.61 8.03 19.21
N LEU A 157 0.63 7.64 19.53
CA LEU A 157 1.10 7.52 20.92
C LEU A 157 0.98 8.85 21.68
N VAL A 158 1.30 9.98 21.03
CA VAL A 158 1.15 11.33 21.62
C VAL A 158 -0.32 11.67 21.92
N LYS A 159 -1.26 11.11 21.15
CA LYS A 159 -2.70 11.31 21.38
C LYS A 159 -3.26 10.49 22.55
N GLY A 160 -2.46 9.62 23.18
CA GLY A 160 -2.83 8.94 24.43
C GLY A 160 -3.68 7.68 24.29
N HIS A 161 -4.07 7.28 23.08
CA HIS A 161 -4.84 6.06 22.85
C HIS A 161 -3.95 4.82 22.74
N ARG A 162 -4.43 3.65 23.24
CA ARG A 162 -3.82 2.32 23.05
C ARG A 162 -2.29 2.26 23.21
N LEU A 163 -1.77 2.97 24.21
CA LEU A 163 -0.33 3.25 24.37
C LEU A 163 0.55 2.00 24.28
N ASP A 164 0.19 0.92 24.98
CA ASP A 164 1.01 -0.30 25.00
C ASP A 164 1.00 -1.01 23.65
N VAL A 165 -0.13 -0.98 22.93
CA VAL A 165 -0.22 -1.54 21.58
C VAL A 165 0.65 -0.74 20.62
N TYR A 166 0.59 0.60 20.66
CA TYR A 166 1.40 1.43 19.77
C TYR A 166 2.89 1.35 20.09
N ARG A 167 3.30 1.25 21.36
CA ARG A 167 4.70 0.97 21.72
C ARG A 167 5.20 -0.33 21.12
N LEU A 168 4.39 -1.40 21.25
CA LEU A 168 4.73 -2.70 20.66
C LEU A 168 4.84 -2.62 19.14
N LEU A 169 3.87 -1.99 18.46
CA LEU A 169 3.89 -1.83 17.00
C LEU A 169 5.09 -1.01 16.54
N ILE A 170 5.40 0.11 17.20
CA ILE A 170 6.59 0.92 16.89
C ILE A 170 7.85 0.06 16.99
N SER A 171 8.04 -0.67 18.09
CA SER A 171 9.21 -1.54 18.27
C SER A 171 9.31 -2.63 17.20
N GLN A 172 8.17 -3.25 16.83
CA GLN A 172 8.14 -4.24 15.76
C GLN A 172 8.55 -3.64 14.41
N TYR A 173 7.99 -2.49 14.04
CA TYR A 173 8.32 -1.86 12.76
C TYR A 173 9.73 -1.27 12.73
N GLU A 174 10.27 -0.80 13.87
CA GLU A 174 11.68 -0.42 14.00
C GLU A 174 12.61 -1.60 13.72
N ASN A 175 12.26 -2.81 14.21
CA ASN A 175 13.01 -4.02 13.86
C ASN A 175 12.94 -4.33 12.35
N VAL A 176 11.76 -4.23 11.73
CA VAL A 176 11.64 -4.46 10.27
C VAL A 176 12.44 -3.43 9.48
N HIS A 177 12.36 -2.16 9.83
CA HIS A 177 13.21 -1.09 9.29
C HIS A 177 14.70 -1.45 9.36
N ASP A 178 15.18 -1.88 10.54
CA ASP A 178 16.58 -2.23 10.75
C ASP A 178 17.02 -3.46 9.95
N VAL A 179 16.12 -4.44 9.75
CA VAL A 179 16.37 -5.58 8.88
C VAL A 179 16.61 -5.13 7.44
N HIS A 180 15.79 -4.21 6.92
CA HIS A 180 15.97 -3.66 5.58
C HIS A 180 17.28 -2.87 5.46
N LEU A 181 17.64 -2.05 6.45
CA LEU A 181 18.93 -1.34 6.46
C LEU A 181 20.14 -2.29 6.50
N ARG A 182 20.11 -3.30 7.37
CA ARG A 182 21.18 -4.32 7.44
C ARG A 182 21.30 -5.08 6.12
N ARG A 183 20.18 -5.39 5.47
CA ARG A 183 20.16 -6.00 4.13
C ARG A 183 20.81 -5.09 3.09
N ALA A 184 20.47 -3.80 3.07
CA ALA A 184 21.11 -2.85 2.15
C ALA A 184 22.64 -2.79 2.34
N ILE A 185 23.11 -2.74 3.59
CA ILE A 185 24.54 -2.76 3.91
C ILE A 185 25.20 -4.04 3.40
N LEU A 186 24.61 -5.21 3.70
CA LEU A 186 25.13 -6.51 3.25
C LEU A 186 25.23 -6.59 1.72
N LEU A 187 24.18 -6.17 1.02
CA LEU A 187 24.14 -6.18 -0.45
C LEU A 187 25.23 -5.30 -1.05
N ARG A 188 25.50 -4.12 -0.47
CA ARG A 188 26.62 -3.26 -0.91
C ARG A 188 27.98 -3.86 -0.60
N GLN A 189 28.14 -4.52 0.54
CA GLN A 189 29.38 -5.25 0.85
C GLN A 189 29.63 -6.38 -0.15
N LEU A 190 28.59 -7.12 -0.53
CA LEU A 190 28.67 -8.13 -1.58
C LEU A 190 29.00 -7.52 -2.94
N ALA A 191 28.38 -6.40 -3.30
CA ALA A 191 28.66 -5.69 -4.56
C ALA A 191 30.13 -5.27 -4.70
N ARG A 192 30.79 -4.92 -3.58
CA ARG A 192 32.23 -4.58 -3.54
C ARG A 192 33.16 -5.74 -3.90
N LYS A 193 32.68 -6.99 -3.88
CA LYS A 193 33.46 -8.16 -4.36
C LYS A 193 33.69 -8.12 -5.88
N GLY A 194 32.93 -7.32 -6.63
CA GLY A 194 33.14 -7.09 -8.06
C GLY A 194 33.05 -8.38 -8.88
N SER A 195 34.09 -8.70 -9.66
CA SER A 195 34.13 -9.88 -10.53
C SER A 195 34.15 -11.22 -9.79
N ARG A 196 34.32 -11.23 -8.46
CA ARG A 196 34.33 -12.45 -7.63
C ARG A 196 32.95 -12.88 -7.15
N ILE A 197 31.90 -12.14 -7.49
CA ILE A 197 30.52 -12.46 -7.11
C ILE A 197 30.07 -13.72 -7.85
N ARG A 198 29.65 -14.75 -7.11
CA ARG A 198 29.03 -15.95 -7.70
C ARG A 198 27.55 -15.69 -7.98
N PRO A 199 26.97 -16.24 -9.07
CA PRO A 199 25.54 -16.10 -9.35
C PRO A 199 24.62 -16.50 -8.18
N SER A 200 25.01 -17.52 -7.39
CA SER A 200 24.29 -17.96 -6.19
C SER A 200 24.25 -16.92 -5.07
N GLU A 201 25.21 -15.99 -5.02
CA GLU A 201 25.24 -14.88 -4.04
C GLU A 201 24.31 -13.72 -4.41
N VAL A 202 23.74 -13.75 -5.62
CA VAL A 202 22.81 -12.73 -6.15
C VAL A 202 21.36 -13.21 -6.10
N ALA A 203 21.10 -14.44 -5.64
CA ALA A 203 19.75 -14.94 -5.43
C ALA A 203 19.04 -14.01 -4.42
N VAL A 204 18.00 -13.31 -4.91
CA VAL A 204 17.22 -12.35 -4.12
C VAL A 204 16.50 -13.12 -3.03
N TRP A 205 17.00 -13.04 -1.80
CA TRP A 205 16.26 -13.50 -0.63
C TRP A 205 15.11 -12.52 -0.41
N ASN A 206 13.89 -12.91 -0.82
CA ASN A 206 12.68 -12.22 -0.41
C ASN A 206 12.66 -12.22 1.12
N VAL A 207 12.86 -11.04 1.73
CA VAL A 207 12.67 -10.89 3.17
C VAL A 207 11.22 -11.23 3.44
N LYS A 208 10.98 -12.33 4.15
CA LYS A 208 9.65 -12.68 4.64
C LYS A 208 9.28 -11.63 5.67
N VAL A 209 8.56 -10.60 5.23
CA VAL A 209 7.91 -9.63 6.11
C VAL A 209 6.96 -10.41 7.04
N PRO A 210 6.86 -10.07 8.33
CA PRO A 210 5.88 -10.68 9.21
C PRO A 210 4.49 -10.57 8.59
N LYS A 211 3.86 -11.71 8.28
CA LYS A 211 2.47 -11.72 7.84
C LYS A 211 1.63 -11.14 8.97
N VAL A 212 0.90 -10.07 8.68
CA VAL A 212 -0.11 -9.60 9.62
C VAL A 212 -1.10 -10.75 9.86
N ARG A 213 -1.47 -10.94 11.12
CA ARG A 213 -2.36 -12.03 11.53
C ARG A 213 -3.74 -11.78 10.91
N THR A 214 -4.10 -12.57 9.90
CA THR A 214 -5.41 -12.55 9.24
C THR A 214 -6.28 -13.65 9.84
N ARG A 215 -7.60 -13.44 9.89
CA ARG A 215 -8.56 -14.49 10.29
C ARG A 215 -8.85 -15.44 9.14
N LEU A 216 -9.00 -14.90 7.94
CA LEU A 216 -9.13 -15.67 6.71
C LEU A 216 -7.75 -15.86 6.07
N THR A 217 -7.57 -16.97 5.36
CA THR A 217 -6.45 -17.15 4.43
C THR A 217 -6.78 -16.55 3.07
N SER A 218 -5.75 -16.34 2.24
CA SER A 218 -5.93 -15.92 0.84
C SER A 218 -6.87 -16.83 0.07
N ASP A 219 -6.79 -18.13 0.34
CA ASP A 219 -7.59 -19.15 -0.33
C ASP A 219 -9.04 -19.11 0.16
N GLN A 220 -9.24 -18.92 1.47
CA GLN A 220 -10.57 -18.74 2.05
C GLN A 220 -11.26 -17.50 1.49
N ALA A 221 -10.58 -16.36 1.45
CA ALA A 221 -11.11 -15.14 0.87
C ALA A 221 -11.41 -15.29 -0.63
N THR A 222 -10.52 -15.95 -1.38
CA THR A 222 -10.73 -16.25 -2.80
C THR A 222 -11.95 -17.14 -3.00
N ASN A 223 -12.13 -18.17 -2.17
CA ASN A 223 -13.26 -19.09 -2.27
C ASN A 223 -14.58 -18.39 -1.93
N ILE A 224 -14.61 -17.52 -0.92
CA ILE A 224 -15.77 -16.68 -0.60
C ILE A 224 -16.11 -15.79 -1.80
N ALA A 225 -15.14 -15.06 -2.34
CA ALA A 225 -15.33 -14.16 -3.47
C ALA A 225 -15.84 -14.92 -4.72
N LYS A 226 -15.24 -16.08 -5.04
CA LYS A 226 -15.68 -16.95 -6.15
C LYS A 226 -17.07 -17.55 -5.94
N SER A 227 -17.50 -17.72 -4.69
CA SER A 227 -18.78 -18.38 -4.38
C SER A 227 -19.98 -17.45 -4.54
N CYS A 228 -19.75 -16.13 -4.54
CA CYS A 228 -20.78 -15.12 -4.75
C CYS A 228 -21.49 -15.28 -6.09
N VAL A 229 -22.83 -15.28 -6.08
CA VAL A 229 -23.65 -15.46 -7.29
C VAL A 229 -23.34 -14.40 -8.35
N SER A 230 -23.26 -13.13 -7.97
CA SER A 230 -22.96 -12.03 -8.89
C SER A 230 -21.58 -12.19 -9.54
N VAL A 231 -20.58 -12.60 -8.75
CA VAL A 231 -19.22 -12.85 -9.25
C VAL A 231 -19.20 -14.05 -10.19
N LYS A 232 -19.85 -15.17 -9.84
CA LYS A 232 -19.97 -16.34 -10.73
C LYS A 232 -20.56 -15.97 -12.07
N SER A 233 -21.60 -15.15 -12.09
CA SER A 233 -22.24 -14.69 -13.33
C SER A 233 -21.27 -13.91 -14.21
N ILE A 234 -20.50 -12.98 -13.63
CA ILE A 234 -19.49 -12.19 -14.37
C ILE A 234 -18.38 -13.10 -14.91
N LEU A 235 -17.94 -14.08 -14.12
CA LEU A 235 -16.83 -14.95 -14.51
C LEU A 235 -17.24 -16.03 -15.53
N ALA A 236 -18.51 -16.41 -15.60
CA ALA A 236 -18.99 -17.49 -16.48
C ALA A 236 -18.77 -17.20 -17.97
N SER A 237 -18.78 -15.93 -18.38
CA SER A 237 -18.54 -15.50 -19.76
C SER A 237 -17.07 -15.37 -20.13
N HIS A 238 -16.14 -15.59 -19.19
CA HIS A 238 -14.72 -15.31 -19.38
C HIS A 238 -13.85 -16.56 -19.19
N GLN A 239 -13.02 -16.87 -20.19
CA GLN A 239 -12.02 -17.95 -20.08
C GLN A 239 -10.68 -17.42 -19.52
N GLY A 240 -9.92 -18.31 -18.89
CA GLY A 240 -8.57 -18.01 -18.41
C GLY A 240 -8.50 -17.03 -17.22
N VAL A 241 -9.56 -16.94 -16.43
CA VAL A 241 -9.62 -16.05 -15.27
C VAL A 241 -8.69 -16.53 -14.14
N ARG A 242 -7.86 -15.62 -13.64
CA ARG A 242 -7.02 -15.82 -12.45
C ARG A 242 -7.49 -14.93 -11.31
N ALA A 243 -7.43 -15.46 -10.09
CA ALA A 243 -7.74 -14.71 -8.88
C ALA A 243 -6.44 -14.22 -8.23
N TYR A 244 -6.44 -12.96 -7.82
CA TYR A 244 -5.36 -12.31 -7.11
C TYR A 244 -5.92 -11.81 -5.78
N PRO A 245 -5.85 -12.62 -4.71
CA PRO A 245 -6.22 -12.18 -3.38
C PRO A 245 -5.08 -11.34 -2.78
N TRP A 246 -5.42 -10.20 -2.22
CA TRP A 246 -4.53 -9.45 -1.35
C TRP A 246 -5.28 -8.95 -0.13
N PHE A 247 -4.59 -8.91 1.00
CA PHE A 247 -5.15 -8.38 2.22
C PHE A 247 -4.93 -6.86 2.26
N GLN A 248 -6.00 -6.09 2.43
CA GLN A 248 -5.90 -4.65 2.72
C GLN A 248 -5.83 -4.34 4.21
N GLY A 249 -6.20 -5.33 5.04
CA GLY A 249 -5.87 -5.44 6.45
C GLY A 249 -7.07 -5.60 7.42
N PHE A 250 -8.28 -5.21 6.99
CA PHE A 250 -9.58 -5.44 7.63
C PHE A 250 -10.42 -6.33 6.72
N ALA A 251 -10.09 -6.32 5.43
CA ALA A 251 -10.74 -7.09 4.41
C ALA A 251 -9.71 -7.64 3.43
N TRP A 252 -10.07 -8.76 2.83
CA TRP A 252 -9.42 -9.30 1.66
C TRP A 252 -10.03 -8.68 0.42
N THR A 253 -9.18 -8.21 -0.47
CA THR A 253 -9.62 -7.82 -1.81
C THR A 253 -9.16 -8.89 -2.78
N VAL A 254 -10.08 -9.38 -3.60
CA VAL A 254 -9.84 -10.44 -4.57
C VAL A 254 -10.17 -9.89 -5.95
N SER A 255 -9.16 -9.61 -6.75
CA SER A 255 -9.37 -9.29 -8.17
C SER A 255 -9.34 -10.53 -9.01
N PHE A 256 -10.30 -10.63 -9.92
CA PHE A 256 -10.35 -11.61 -10.96
C PHE A 256 -9.95 -10.95 -12.28
N CYS A 257 -8.87 -11.41 -12.88
CA CYS A 257 -8.34 -10.86 -14.13
C CYS A 257 -8.33 -11.94 -15.22
N ASN A 258 -8.50 -11.56 -16.48
CA ASN A 258 -8.05 -12.38 -17.60
C ASN A 258 -6.92 -11.65 -18.35
N HIS A 259 -6.06 -12.42 -19.03
CA HIS A 259 -4.88 -11.89 -19.72
C HIS A 259 -5.20 -10.97 -20.92
N GLY A 260 -6.45 -10.92 -21.41
CA GLY A 260 -6.87 -10.10 -22.54
C GLY A 260 -7.63 -8.81 -22.20
N TRP A 261 -8.20 -8.70 -20.99
CA TRP A 261 -9.22 -7.68 -20.67
C TRP A 261 -8.93 -6.88 -19.37
N GLY A 262 -7.88 -7.23 -18.62
CA GLY A 262 -7.58 -6.58 -17.34
C GLY A 262 -8.42 -7.12 -16.18
N ASN A 263 -8.60 -6.31 -15.12
CA ASN A 263 -9.47 -6.67 -13.98
C ASN A 263 -10.93 -6.76 -14.46
N LEU A 264 -11.55 -7.93 -14.30
CA LEU A 264 -12.95 -8.18 -14.62
C LEU A 264 -13.86 -7.81 -13.45
N VAL A 265 -13.50 -8.26 -12.24
CA VAL A 265 -14.26 -7.96 -11.04
C VAL A 265 -13.34 -7.98 -9.84
N THR A 266 -13.54 -7.02 -8.95
CA THR A 266 -12.82 -6.92 -7.68
C THR A 266 -13.81 -7.06 -6.54
N VAL A 267 -13.56 -7.99 -5.63
CA VAL A 267 -14.44 -8.31 -4.50
C VAL A 267 -13.74 -7.96 -3.20
N ILE A 268 -14.41 -7.27 -2.29
CA ILE A 268 -13.92 -7.00 -0.94
C ILE A 268 -14.66 -7.90 0.03
N VAL A 269 -13.93 -8.72 0.78
CA VAL A 269 -14.41 -9.70 1.77
C VAL A 269 -13.90 -9.30 3.14
N ASP A 270 -14.78 -9.05 4.10
CA ASP A 270 -14.39 -8.75 5.48
C ASP A 270 -13.62 -9.92 6.11
N ASP A 271 -12.46 -9.66 6.70
CA ASP A 271 -11.60 -10.70 7.27
C ASP A 271 -12.13 -11.27 8.59
N LYS A 272 -12.96 -10.50 9.32
CA LYS A 272 -13.52 -10.98 10.60
C LYS A 272 -14.75 -11.84 10.40
N THR A 273 -15.63 -11.47 9.46
CA THR A 273 -16.94 -12.09 9.25
C THR A 273 -16.98 -13.01 8.02
N GLY A 274 -16.13 -12.78 7.02
CA GLY A 274 -16.21 -13.45 5.74
C GLY A 274 -17.36 -12.95 4.85
N GLU A 275 -18.01 -11.84 5.21
CA GLU A 275 -19.05 -11.23 4.39
C GLU A 275 -18.44 -10.43 3.23
N ILE A 276 -19.16 -10.39 2.10
CA ILE A 276 -18.78 -9.55 0.97
C ILE A 276 -19.23 -8.12 1.26
N VAL A 277 -18.25 -7.24 1.43
CA VAL A 277 -18.43 -5.81 1.73
C VAL A 277 -18.76 -5.04 0.45
N ASP A 278 -18.09 -5.37 -0.65
CA ASP A 278 -18.29 -4.69 -1.93
C ASP A 278 -17.90 -5.57 -3.13
N ILE A 279 -18.50 -5.30 -4.28
CA ILE A 279 -18.20 -5.92 -5.56
C ILE A 279 -18.12 -4.81 -6.61
N VAL A 280 -16.91 -4.59 -7.13
CA VAL A 280 -16.68 -3.65 -8.22
C VAL A 280 -16.63 -4.44 -9.52
N ASN A 281 -17.71 -4.37 -10.30
CA ASN A 281 -17.71 -4.91 -11.66
C ASN A 281 -16.92 -3.95 -12.57
N GLN A 282 -15.95 -4.52 -13.29
CA GLN A 282 -15.04 -3.82 -14.19
C GLN A 282 -15.01 -4.49 -15.57
N SER A 283 -15.87 -5.50 -15.80
CA SER A 283 -16.07 -6.07 -17.13
C SER A 283 -16.82 -5.05 -17.98
N TRP A 284 -16.29 -4.80 -19.18
CA TRP A 284 -16.99 -4.04 -20.20
C TRP A 284 -17.95 -5.00 -20.89
N ASP A 285 -19.25 -4.70 -20.84
CA ASP A 285 -20.24 -5.31 -21.74
C ASP A 285 -20.09 -4.73 -23.16
#